data_AF-A0A212SHV1-F1
#
_entry.id   AF-A0A212SHV1-F1
#
_cell.length_a   1.000
_cell.length_b   1.000
_cell.length_c   1.000
_cell.angle_alpha   90.00
_cell.angle_beta   90.00
_cell.angle_gamma   90.00
#
_symmetry.space_group_name_H-M   'P 1'
#
loop_
_entity.id
_entity.type
_entity.pdbx_description
1 polymer ?
#
loop_
_entity_poly.entity_id
_entity_poly.type
_entity_poly.pdbx_seq_one_letter_code
_entity_poly.pdbx_strand_id
1 'polypeptide(L)'
;MAVRGADLAYGRTLPRVLREAGLDDVKADAYFPITSPACAVLEDATVRQIRHRLVGNGIATDEKIDRHLANVATGRLDLATAPMISAWGRRPSRGDDRVGRQRFPDRHP
;
A
#
# COMPACT_ATOMS: atom_id res chain seq x y z
N MET A 1 6.74 -9.85 -15.86
CA MET A 1 5.38 -9.56 -16.35
C MET A 1 4.76 -8.50 -15.46
N ALA A 2 4.68 -7.25 -15.93
CA ALA A 2 3.98 -6.17 -15.23
C ALA A 2 3.11 -5.44 -16.25
N VAL A 3 1.91 -5.99 -16.51
CA VAL A 3 0.89 -5.41 -17.41
C VAL A 3 -0.41 -5.18 -16.63
N ARG A 4 -0.28 -4.79 -15.36
CA ARG A 4 -1.42 -4.35 -14.54
C ARG A 4 -1.15 -3.08 -13.74
N GLY A 5 -0.07 -2.32 -13.97
CA GLY A 5 0.09 -0.95 -13.42
C GLY A 5 0.03 -0.83 -11.88
N ALA A 6 -0.10 -1.96 -11.21
CA ALA A 6 0.30 -2.24 -9.86
C ALA A 6 1.18 -3.48 -9.97
N ASP A 7 2.43 -3.36 -9.55
CA ASP A 7 3.22 -4.54 -9.24
C ASP A 7 2.56 -5.24 -8.06
N LEU A 8 1.99 -6.44 -8.31
CA LEU A 8 1.27 -7.22 -7.30
C LEU A 8 2.18 -7.65 -6.15
N ALA A 9 3.49 -7.68 -6.37
CA ALA A 9 4.46 -7.94 -5.32
C ALA A 9 4.85 -6.67 -4.56
N TYR A 10 4.53 -5.47 -5.04
CA TYR A 10 5.04 -4.22 -4.49
C TYR A 10 4.73 -4.08 -3.00
N GLY A 11 3.48 -4.36 -2.60
CA GLY A 11 3.06 -4.28 -1.21
C GLY A 11 3.95 -5.09 -0.26
N ARG A 12 4.29 -6.35 -0.60
CA ARG A 12 5.18 -7.18 0.24
C ARG A 12 6.64 -6.73 0.23
N THR A 13 7.05 -5.87 -0.71
CA THR A 13 8.42 -5.31 -0.74
C THR A 13 8.58 -4.09 0.15
N LEU A 14 7.50 -3.41 0.54
CA LEU A 14 7.54 -2.18 1.33
C LEU A 14 8.39 -2.29 2.61
N PRO A 15 8.32 -3.37 3.42
CA PRO A 15 9.19 -3.49 4.59
C PRO A 15 10.68 -3.50 4.26
N ARG A 16 11.08 -4.10 3.12
CA ARG A 16 12.48 -4.10 2.68
C ARG A 16 12.89 -2.70 2.23
N VAL A 17 12.06 -2.03 1.44
CA VAL A 17 12.30 -0.65 0.98
C VAL A 17 12.52 0.30 2.15
N LEU A 18 11.71 0.17 3.22
CA LEU A 18 11.87 1.02 4.41
C LEU A 18 13.16 0.75 5.20
N ARG A 19 13.61 -0.51 5.27
CA ARG A 19 14.92 -0.84 5.90
C ARG A 19 16.08 -0.32 5.07
N GLU A 20 16.01 -0.47 3.74
CA GLU A 20 17.02 0.06 2.81
C GLU A 20 17.09 1.60 2.86
N ALA A 21 15.98 2.26 3.20
CA ALA A 21 15.93 3.69 3.48
C ALA A 21 16.48 4.10 4.87
N GLY A 22 16.98 3.15 5.67
CA GLY A 22 17.58 3.41 6.98
C GLY A 22 16.60 3.60 8.13
N LEU A 23 15.36 3.11 8.01
CA LEU A 23 14.44 3.07 9.15
C LEU A 23 14.68 1.84 10.03
N ASP A 24 14.62 2.06 11.34
CA ASP A 24 14.63 1.03 12.38
C ASP A 24 13.20 0.61 12.75
N ASP A 25 13.05 -0.52 13.47
CA ASP A 25 11.75 -1.04 13.95
C ASP A 25 10.68 -1.11 12.83
N VAL A 26 11.07 -1.57 11.65
CA VAL A 26 10.17 -1.65 10.50
C VAL A 26 9.12 -2.73 10.70
N LYS A 27 7.85 -2.32 10.61
CA LYS A 27 6.64 -3.14 10.73
C LYS A 27 5.77 -2.99 9.50
N ALA A 28 4.87 -3.93 9.32
CA ALA A 28 3.83 -3.85 8.32
C ALA A 28 2.60 -4.63 8.75
N ASP A 29 1.46 -4.16 8.28
CA ASP A 29 0.16 -4.80 8.43
C ASP A 29 -0.57 -4.83 7.08
N ALA A 30 -1.51 -5.75 6.98
CA ALA A 30 -2.41 -5.86 5.83
C ALA A 30 -3.85 -5.78 6.30
N TYR A 31 -4.66 -5.02 5.57
CA TYR A 31 -6.11 -5.00 5.73
C TYR A 31 -6.78 -5.55 4.47
N PHE A 32 -7.66 -6.53 4.64
CA PHE A 32 -8.34 -7.23 3.56
C PHE A 32 -9.81 -7.46 3.95
N PRO A 33 -10.71 -6.51 3.62
CA PRO A 33 -12.12 -6.67 3.92
C PRO A 33 -12.70 -7.77 3.04
N ILE A 34 -13.47 -8.66 3.67
CA ILE A 34 -14.26 -9.70 2.99
C ILE A 34 -15.72 -9.36 3.25
N THR A 35 -16.55 -9.39 2.20
CA THR A 35 -18.00 -9.12 2.22
C THR A 35 -18.43 -7.75 2.77
N SER A 36 -17.51 -6.81 3.00
CA SER A 36 -17.85 -5.45 3.38
C SER A 36 -18.59 -4.72 2.24
N PRO A 37 -19.61 -3.88 2.53
CA PRO A 37 -20.24 -3.05 1.50
C PRO A 37 -19.25 -2.15 0.74
N ALA A 38 -18.16 -1.74 1.40
CA ALA A 38 -17.10 -0.97 0.77
C ALA A 38 -16.39 -1.74 -0.37
N CYS A 39 -16.39 -3.07 -0.35
CA CYS A 39 -15.80 -3.89 -1.40
C CYS A 39 -16.52 -3.68 -2.74
N ALA A 40 -17.84 -3.57 -2.74
CA ALA A 40 -18.60 -3.35 -3.97
C ALA A 40 -18.33 -1.96 -4.58
N VAL A 41 -18.25 -0.93 -3.73
CA VAL A 41 -17.91 0.44 -4.15
C VAL A 41 -16.51 0.49 -4.76
N LEU A 42 -15.54 -0.14 -4.11
CA LEU A 42 -14.15 -0.18 -4.58
C LEU A 42 -14.00 -1.01 -5.86
N GLU A 43 -14.69 -2.13 -5.99
CA GLU A 43 -14.68 -2.97 -7.19
C GLU A 43 -15.26 -2.22 -8.40
N ASP A 44 -16.44 -1.59 -8.26
CA ASP A 44 -17.06 -0.81 -9.35
C ASP A 44 -16.14 0.32 -9.81
N ALA A 45 -15.62 1.12 -8.86
CA ALA A 45 -14.71 2.22 -9.16
C ALA A 45 -13.42 1.73 -9.83
N THR A 46 -12.81 0.66 -9.30
CA THR A 46 -11.55 0.11 -9.83
C THR A 46 -11.73 -0.42 -11.24
N VAL A 47 -12.76 -1.25 -11.47
CA VAL A 47 -13.03 -1.84 -12.79
C VAL A 47 -13.30 -0.76 -13.84
N ARG A 48 -14.06 0.29 -13.49
CA ARG A 48 -14.27 1.45 -14.37
C ARG A 48 -12.96 2.16 -14.68
N GLN A 49 -12.14 2.42 -13.66
CA GLN A 49 -10.85 3.10 -13.81
C GLN A 49 -9.90 2.33 -14.73
N ILE A 50 -9.88 0.99 -14.65
CA ILE A 50 -8.96 0.17 -15.45
C ILE A 50 -9.59 -0.44 -16.70
N ARG A 51 -10.85 -0.12 -17.06
CA ARG A 51 -11.59 -0.70 -18.20
C ARG A 51 -10.75 -0.74 -19.48
N HIS A 52 -10.23 0.41 -19.92
CA HIS A 52 -9.46 0.48 -21.17
C HIS A 52 -8.22 -0.41 -21.16
N ARG A 53 -7.63 -0.62 -19.98
CA ARG A 53 -6.47 -1.50 -19.82
C ARG A 53 -6.88 -2.96 -19.80
N LEU A 54 -8.03 -3.30 -19.23
CA LEU A 54 -8.57 -4.66 -19.31
C LEU A 54 -8.90 -5.05 -20.75
N VAL A 55 -9.53 -4.15 -21.50
CA VAL A 55 -9.89 -4.38 -22.91
C VAL A 55 -8.66 -4.37 -23.81
N GLY A 56 -7.80 -3.34 -23.69
CA GLY A 56 -6.61 -3.19 -24.53
C GLY A 56 -5.59 -4.31 -24.36
N ASN A 57 -5.60 -5.03 -23.24
CA ASN A 57 -4.75 -6.21 -23.01
C ASN A 57 -5.49 -7.55 -23.22
N GLY A 58 -6.72 -7.54 -23.76
CA GLY A 58 -7.49 -8.75 -24.03
C GLY A 58 -7.93 -9.53 -22.79
N ILE A 59 -7.91 -8.91 -21.60
CA ILE A 59 -8.30 -9.56 -20.34
C ILE A 59 -9.82 -9.68 -20.23
N ALA A 60 -10.57 -8.70 -20.75
CA ALA A 60 -12.03 -8.71 -20.79
C ALA A 60 -12.53 -7.93 -22.02
N THR A 61 -13.76 -8.23 -22.49
CA THR A 61 -14.47 -7.37 -23.45
C THR A 61 -15.30 -6.35 -22.70
N ASP A 62 -15.73 -5.28 -23.38
CA ASP A 62 -16.63 -4.28 -22.80
C ASP A 62 -17.92 -4.92 -22.27
N GLU A 63 -18.54 -5.87 -23.00
CA GLU A 63 -19.75 -6.55 -22.55
C GLU A 63 -19.53 -7.41 -21.30
N LYS A 64 -18.34 -8.03 -21.18
CA LYS A 64 -17.96 -8.77 -19.96
C LYS A 64 -17.83 -7.83 -18.76
N ILE A 65 -17.27 -6.64 -18.98
CA ILE A 65 -17.12 -5.62 -17.95
C ILE A 65 -18.49 -5.08 -17.54
N ASP A 66 -19.37 -4.74 -18.48
CA ASP A 66 -20.72 -4.25 -18.18
C ASP A 66 -21.54 -5.28 -17.40
N ARG A 67 -21.49 -6.54 -17.79
CA ARG A 67 -22.14 -7.62 -17.04
C ARG A 67 -21.58 -7.78 -15.63
N HIS A 68 -20.27 -7.67 -15.45
CA HIS A 68 -19.65 -7.73 -14.13
C HIS A 68 -20.14 -6.59 -13.23
N LEU A 69 -20.11 -5.35 -13.74
CA LEU A 69 -20.58 -4.18 -12.99
C LEU A 69 -22.07 -4.28 -12.64
N ALA A 70 -22.91 -4.82 -13.54
CA ALA A 70 -24.31 -5.10 -13.25
C ALA A 70 -24.46 -6.13 -12.11
N ASN A 71 -23.63 -7.17 -12.07
CA ASN A 71 -23.63 -8.16 -10.99
C ASN A 71 -23.18 -7.54 -9.66
N VAL A 72 -22.12 -6.71 -9.67
CA VAL A 72 -21.65 -5.97 -8.49
C VAL A 72 -22.78 -5.10 -7.92
N ALA A 73 -23.51 -4.39 -8.79
CA ALA A 73 -24.63 -3.53 -8.40
C ALA A 73 -25.81 -4.29 -7.74
N THR A 74 -25.91 -5.61 -7.90
CA THR A 74 -26.93 -6.41 -7.19
C THR A 74 -26.66 -6.52 -5.68
N GLY A 75 -25.42 -6.30 -5.24
CA GLY A 75 -25.01 -6.52 -3.84
C GLY A 75 -25.00 -7.99 -3.40
N ARG A 76 -25.11 -8.94 -4.34
CA ARG A 76 -25.19 -10.39 -4.03
C ARG A 76 -23.86 -11.12 -4.16
N LEU A 77 -22.78 -10.41 -4.48
CA LEU A 77 -21.46 -11.00 -4.62
C LEU A 77 -20.68 -10.88 -3.30
N ASP A 78 -20.07 -11.98 -2.87
CA ASP A 78 -19.12 -11.99 -1.75
C ASP A 78 -17.76 -11.46 -2.22
N LEU A 79 -17.67 -10.13 -2.37
CA LEU A 79 -16.47 -9.47 -2.87
C LEU A 79 -15.40 -9.31 -1.77
N ALA A 80 -14.15 -9.46 -2.19
CA ALA A 80 -12.98 -9.07 -1.42
C ALA A 80 -12.08 -8.19 -2.30
N THR A 81 -11.56 -7.10 -1.74
CA THR A 81 -10.68 -6.17 -2.46
C THR A 81 -9.23 -6.60 -2.33
N ALA A 82 -8.35 -6.23 -3.27
CA ALA A 82 -6.91 -6.46 -3.11
C ALA A 82 -6.41 -5.99 -1.72
N PRO A 83 -5.48 -6.74 -1.06
CA PRO A 83 -4.99 -6.36 0.26
C PRO A 83 -4.40 -4.96 0.27
N MET A 84 -4.85 -4.13 1.20
CA MET A 84 -4.23 -2.85 1.51
C MET A 84 -3.04 -3.10 2.43
N ILE A 85 -1.83 -2.85 1.94
CA ILE A 85 -0.60 -3.06 2.71
C ILE A 85 -0.09 -1.73 3.25
N SER A 86 0.14 -1.67 4.56
CA SER A 86 0.78 -0.56 5.24
C SER A 86 2.13 -1.00 5.79
N ALA A 87 3.16 -0.17 5.66
CA ALA A 87 4.46 -0.40 6.28
C ALA A 87 5.00 0.91 6.85
N TRP A 88 5.68 0.83 7.99
CA TRP A 88 6.23 1.99 8.70
C TRP A 88 7.46 1.58 9.53
N GLY A 89 8.23 2.57 9.97
CA GLY A 89 9.39 2.38 10.84
C GLY A 89 9.74 3.69 11.55
N ARG A 90 10.76 3.66 12.40
CA ARG A 90 11.27 4.84 13.11
C ARG A 90 12.58 5.29 12.49
N ARG A 91 12.79 6.60 12.44
CA ARG A 91 14.12 7.13 12.13
C ARG A 91 15.05 6.76 13.30
N PRO A 92 16.28 6.30 13.05
CA PRO A 92 17.26 6.10 14.09
C PRO A 92 17.41 7.39 14.91
N SER A 93 17.32 7.28 16.23
CA SER A 93 17.73 8.38 17.10
C SER A 93 19.18 8.67 16.76
N ARG A 94 19.52 9.91 16.35
CA ARG A 94 20.93 10.30 16.27
C ARG A 94 21.52 10.04 17.65
N GLY A 95 22.37 9.02 17.76
CA GLY A 95 23.07 8.73 19.00
C GLY A 95 23.94 9.93 19.33
N ASP A 96 23.57 10.63 20.39
CA ASP A 96 24.50 11.23 21.35
C ASP A 96 25.80 11.87 20.83
N ASP A 97 25.72 12.87 19.96
CA ASP A 97 26.85 13.79 19.68
C ASP A 97 27.10 14.78 20.84
N ARG A 98 26.63 14.49 22.07
CA ARG A 98 26.85 15.36 23.25
C ARG A 98 27.96 14.87 24.17
N VAL A 99 28.69 13.81 23.84
CA VAL A 99 29.98 13.51 24.47
C VAL A 99 31.08 14.33 23.78
N GLY A 100 31.11 15.63 24.04
CA GLY A 100 32.12 16.50 23.41
C GLY A 100 32.06 18.00 23.70
N ARG A 101 31.13 18.50 24.54
CA ARG A 101 31.28 19.87 25.06
C ARG A 101 32.26 19.85 26.22
N GLN A 102 33.51 20.12 25.86
CA GLN A 102 34.60 20.60 26.70
C GLN A 102 34.08 21.26 28.00
N ARG A 103 34.48 20.70 29.14
CA ARG A 103 34.41 21.41 30.43
C ARG A 103 35.19 22.72 30.26
N PHE A 104 34.51 23.85 30.45
CA PHE A 104 35.19 25.12 30.70
C PHE A 104 35.89 25.01 32.06
N PRO A 105 37.19 25.33 32.17
CA PRO A 105 37.82 25.41 33.49
C PRO A 105 37.29 26.64 34.23
N ASP A 106 36.96 26.45 35.51
CA ASP A 106 36.56 27.51 36.42
C ASP A 106 37.65 28.59 36.49
N ARG A 107 37.31 29.82 36.12
CA ARG A 107 38.09 31.00 36.54
C ARG A 107 37.60 31.42 37.92
N HIS A 108 38.39 31.10 38.94
CA HIS A 108 38.27 31.78 40.23
C HIS A 108 38.89 33.19 40.17
N PRO A 109 38.32 34.18 40.88
CA PRO A 109 38.87 35.52 41.02
C PRO A 109 40.08 35.56 41.96
#